data_AF-A0A7W1B476-F1
#
_entry.id   AF-A0A7W1B476-F1
#
_cell.length_a   1.000
_cell.length_b   1.000
_cell.length_c   1.000
_cell.angle_alpha   90.00
_cell.angle_beta   90.00
_cell.angle_gamma   90.00
#
_symmetry.space_group_name_H-M   'P 1'
#
loop_
_entity.id
_entity.type
_entity.pdbx_description
1 polymer ?
#
loop_
_entity_poly.entity_id
_entity_poly.type
_entity_poly.pdbx_seq_one_letter_code
_entity_poly.pdbx_strand_id
1 'polypeptide(L)'
;TIGQIPICWGRDKESAIQRAHDQFRWIAGGWGVNADLPTPAGFTAATQFVRTDDVADSIACGPDLDELVESVKPYVEAGFSDVAIVQVGDELQNDFLDEVAEPLLDKLRAL
;
A
#
# COMPACT_ATOMS: atom_id res chain seq x y z
N THR A 1 -12.57 11.90 9.80
CA THR A 1 -12.15 10.49 9.90
C THR A 1 -10.96 10.29 8.99
N ILE A 2 -9.99 9.48 9.43
CA ILE A 2 -8.74 9.26 8.68
C ILE A 2 -8.76 7.84 8.11
N GLY A 3 -8.54 7.72 6.80
CA GLY A 3 -8.26 6.45 6.11
C GLY A 3 -6.76 6.26 5.96
N GLN A 4 -6.27 5.02 6.05
CA GLN A 4 -4.87 4.70 5.76
C GLN A 4 -4.81 3.71 4.61
N ILE A 5 -4.09 4.07 3.55
CA ILE A 5 -4.00 3.25 2.34
C ILE A 5 -2.54 2.92 2.09
N PRO A 6 -2.17 1.62 2.07
CA PRO A 6 -0.87 1.21 1.62
C PRO A 6 -0.76 1.34 0.11
N ILE A 7 0.38 1.85 -0.33
CA ILE A 7 0.84 1.82 -1.72
C ILE A 7 2.26 1.28 -1.74
N CYS A 8 2.71 0.77 -2.88
CA CYS A 8 4.13 0.48 -3.08
C CYS A 8 4.62 1.14 -4.35
N TRP A 9 5.11 2.38 -4.23
CA TRP A 9 5.79 3.02 -5.33
C TRP A 9 7.15 2.35 -5.60
N GLY A 10 7.50 2.29 -6.88
CA GLY A 10 8.82 1.92 -7.36
C GLY A 10 8.93 2.19 -8.86
N ARG A 11 10.15 2.37 -9.37
CA ARG A 11 10.39 2.66 -10.80
C ARG A 11 9.98 1.51 -11.73
N ASP A 12 9.90 0.30 -11.19
CA ASP A 12 9.42 -0.90 -11.86
C ASP A 12 8.25 -1.52 -11.09
N LYS A 13 7.19 -1.88 -11.80
CA LYS A 13 5.94 -2.36 -11.20
C LYS A 13 6.10 -3.75 -10.59
N GLU A 14 6.78 -4.67 -11.28
CA GLU A 14 6.98 -6.04 -10.80
C GLU A 14 7.83 -6.06 -9.52
N SER A 15 8.91 -5.28 -9.50
CA SER A 15 9.76 -5.10 -8.32
C SER A 15 8.99 -4.49 -7.14
N ALA A 16 8.09 -3.54 -7.41
CA ALA A 16 7.22 -2.96 -6.38
C ALA A 16 6.23 -3.99 -5.81
N ILE A 17 5.58 -4.80 -6.67
CA ILE A 17 4.69 -5.88 -6.23
C ILE A 17 5.47 -6.89 -5.38
N GLN A 18 6.68 -7.27 -5.80
CA GLN A 18 7.50 -8.21 -5.04
C GLN A 18 7.89 -7.67 -3.67
N ARG A 19 8.23 -6.37 -3.58
CA ARG A 19 8.50 -5.69 -2.29
C ARG A 19 7.24 -5.65 -1.42
N ALA A 20 6.10 -5.29 -1.99
CA ALA A 20 4.82 -5.26 -1.28
C ALA A 20 4.45 -6.63 -0.73
N HIS A 21 4.69 -7.68 -1.51
CA HIS A 21 4.47 -9.06 -1.09
C HIS A 21 5.42 -9.50 0.03
N ASP A 22 6.71 -9.19 -0.09
CA ASP A 22 7.69 -9.56 0.92
C ASP A 22 7.43 -8.87 2.27
N GLN A 23 7.09 -7.59 2.24
CA GLN A 23 7.06 -6.75 3.43
C GLN A 23 5.65 -6.47 3.98
N PHE A 24 4.60 -6.68 3.17
CA PHE A 24 3.24 -6.25 3.49
C PHE A 24 2.13 -7.26 3.19
N ARG A 25 2.43 -8.49 2.72
CA ARG A 25 1.42 -9.53 2.47
C ARG A 25 0.53 -9.88 3.67
N TRP A 26 0.94 -9.50 4.89
CA TRP A 26 0.15 -9.65 6.10
C TRP A 26 -1.17 -8.86 6.07
N ILE A 27 -1.31 -7.86 5.20
CA ILE A 27 -2.58 -7.16 5.05
C ILE A 27 -3.71 -8.07 4.53
N ALA A 28 -3.37 -9.13 3.79
CA ALA A 28 -4.35 -10.07 3.23
C ALA A 28 -5.18 -10.80 4.30
N GLY A 29 -4.71 -10.87 5.54
CA GLY A 29 -5.46 -11.46 6.65
C GLY A 29 -6.66 -10.62 7.10
N GLY A 30 -6.69 -9.33 6.76
CA GLY A 30 -7.67 -8.37 7.28
C GLY A 30 -7.53 -8.13 8.78
N TRP A 31 -8.27 -7.15 9.30
CA TRP A 31 -8.07 -6.69 10.69
C TRP A 31 -8.38 -7.74 11.76
N GLY A 32 -9.43 -8.56 11.54
CA GLY A 32 -9.82 -9.59 12.50
C GLY A 32 -8.69 -10.61 12.75
N VAL A 33 -8.05 -11.09 11.68
CA VAL A 33 -6.90 -12.01 11.81
C VAL A 33 -5.69 -11.27 12.37
N ASN A 34 -5.39 -10.08 11.85
CA ASN A 34 -4.20 -9.33 12.24
C ASN A 34 -4.20 -8.94 13.73
N ALA A 35 -5.36 -8.68 14.32
CA ALA A 35 -5.49 -8.38 15.75
C ALA A 35 -5.22 -9.59 16.66
N ASP A 36 -5.45 -10.81 16.16
CA ASP A 36 -5.30 -12.06 16.92
C ASP A 36 -3.92 -12.71 16.77
N LEU A 37 -3.06 -12.21 15.88
CA LEU A 37 -1.70 -12.73 15.67
C LEU A 37 -0.69 -12.03 16.59
N PRO A 38 -0.14 -12.71 17.62
CA PRO A 38 0.63 -12.05 18.66
C PRO A 38 2.12 -11.86 18.31
N THR A 39 2.61 -12.46 17.22
CA THR A 39 4.04 -12.48 16.89
C THR A 39 4.31 -12.37 15.38
N PRO A 40 5.50 -11.86 14.97
CA PRO A 40 5.92 -11.84 13.57
C PRO A 40 5.93 -13.23 12.88
N ALA A 41 6.25 -14.29 13.63
CA ALA A 41 6.19 -15.66 13.12
C ALA A 41 4.75 -16.09 12.80
N GLY A 42 3.78 -15.64 13.61
CA GLY A 42 2.35 -15.84 13.34
C GLY A 42 1.90 -15.18 12.04
N PHE A 43 2.28 -13.92 11.81
CA PHE A 43 2.03 -13.22 10.54
C PHE A 43 2.66 -13.93 9.34
N THR A 44 3.90 -14.39 9.50
CA THR A 44 4.61 -15.15 8.45
C THR A 44 3.87 -16.44 8.11
N ALA A 45 3.46 -17.22 9.10
CA ALA A 45 2.75 -18.48 8.90
C ALA A 45 1.35 -18.27 8.30
N ALA A 46 0.62 -17.26 8.76
CA ALA A 46 -0.72 -16.93 8.27
C ALA A 46 -0.72 -16.52 6.79
N THR A 47 0.38 -15.94 6.31
CA THR A 47 0.46 -15.36 4.96
C THR A 47 1.40 -16.10 4.01
N GLN A 48 1.88 -17.28 4.40
CA GLN A 48 2.84 -18.08 3.60
C GLN A 48 2.32 -18.48 2.21
N PHE A 49 1.01 -18.50 2.00
CA PHE A 49 0.37 -18.87 0.72
C PHE A 49 -0.18 -17.68 -0.07
N VAL A 50 -0.06 -16.46 0.48
CA VAL A 50 -0.42 -15.24 -0.26
C VAL A 50 0.49 -15.15 -1.47
N ARG A 51 -0.07 -14.87 -2.64
CA ARG A 51 0.65 -14.71 -3.91
C ARG A 51 0.93 -13.24 -4.16
N THR A 52 1.88 -12.96 -5.05
CA THR A 52 2.13 -11.61 -5.55
C THR A 52 0.89 -11.00 -6.19
N ASP A 53 0.09 -11.81 -6.89
CA ASP A 53 -1.15 -11.36 -7.53
C ASP A 53 -2.20 -10.93 -6.50
N ASP A 54 -2.35 -11.66 -5.39
CA ASP A 54 -3.26 -11.28 -4.29
C ASP A 54 -2.90 -9.89 -3.72
N VAL A 55 -1.60 -9.58 -3.69
CA VAL A 55 -1.09 -8.28 -3.24
C VAL A 55 -1.28 -7.21 -4.30
N ALA A 56 -1.01 -7.52 -5.57
CA ALA A 56 -1.20 -6.60 -6.69
C ALA A 56 -2.67 -6.17 -6.85
N ASP A 57 -3.62 -7.05 -6.53
CA ASP A 57 -5.06 -6.76 -6.53
C ASP A 57 -5.49 -5.88 -5.34
N SER A 58 -4.70 -5.84 -4.26
CA SER A 58 -5.06 -5.18 -2.99
C SER A 58 -4.27 -3.90 -2.70
N ILE A 59 -3.05 -3.77 -3.23
CA ILE A 59 -2.12 -2.66 -3.00
C ILE A 59 -1.70 -2.12 -4.37
N ALA A 60 -1.99 -0.85 -4.62
CA ALA A 60 -1.53 -0.19 -5.83
C ALA A 60 0.01 -0.11 -5.83
N CYS A 61 0.63 -0.65 -6.89
CA CYS A 61 2.07 -0.81 -7.00
C CYS A 61 2.61 -0.27 -8.33
N GLY A 62 3.78 0.35 -8.28
CA GLY A 62 4.55 0.75 -9.47
C GLY A 62 4.71 2.26 -9.64
N PRO A 63 5.16 2.70 -10.83
CA PRO A 63 5.55 4.09 -11.06
C PRO A 63 4.39 5.00 -11.48
N ASP A 64 3.24 4.45 -11.84
CA ASP A 64 2.10 5.20 -12.34
C ASP A 64 1.33 5.88 -11.20
N LEU A 65 1.47 7.20 -11.08
CA LEU A 65 0.81 7.96 -10.03
C LEU A 65 -0.72 8.00 -10.20
N ASP A 66 -1.23 7.88 -11.42
CA ASP A 66 -2.68 7.84 -11.63
C ASP A 66 -3.25 6.54 -11.07
N GLU A 67 -2.56 5.40 -11.26
CA GLU A 67 -2.94 4.13 -10.63
C GLU A 67 -2.94 4.21 -9.09
N LEU A 68 -1.94 4.89 -8.50
CA LEU A 68 -1.90 5.11 -7.05
C LEU A 68 -3.06 5.99 -6.57
N VAL A 69 -3.40 7.04 -7.32
CA VAL A 69 -4.50 7.97 -7.01
C VAL A 69 -5.86 7.27 -7.11
N GLU A 70 -6.07 6.42 -8.11
CA GLU A 70 -7.30 5.64 -8.27
C GLU A 70 -7.59 4.77 -7.04
N SER A 71 -6.54 4.23 -6.39
CA SER A 71 -6.69 3.42 -5.18
C SER A 71 -7.31 4.18 -3.99
N VAL A 72 -7.27 5.51 -4.02
CA VAL A 72 -7.77 6.39 -2.96
C VAL A 72 -9.24 6.76 -3.14
N LYS A 73 -9.78 6.71 -4.37
CA LYS A 73 -11.15 7.13 -4.67
C LYS A 73 -12.22 6.48 -3.78
N PRO A 74 -12.18 5.18 -3.46
CA PRO A 74 -13.20 4.57 -2.60
C PRO A 74 -13.28 5.22 -1.21
N TYR A 75 -12.17 5.75 -0.68
CA TYR A 75 -12.16 6.44 0.61
C TYR A 75 -12.78 7.84 0.51
N VAL A 76 -12.51 8.55 -0.59
CA VAL A 76 -13.13 9.86 -0.85
C VAL A 76 -14.63 9.70 -1.02
N GLU A 77 -15.07 8.73 -1.82
CA GLU A 77 -16.49 8.41 -2.05
C GLU A 77 -17.20 7.95 -0.76
N ALA A 78 -16.48 7.26 0.13
CA ALA A 78 -16.98 6.88 1.45
C ALA A 78 -17.04 8.05 2.46
N GLY A 79 -16.58 9.25 2.09
CA GLY A 79 -16.66 10.46 2.90
C GLY A 79 -15.58 10.59 3.99
N PHE A 80 -14.43 9.94 3.82
CA PHE A 80 -13.27 10.19 4.68
C PHE A 80 -12.80 11.64 4.54
N SER A 81 -12.44 12.28 5.66
CA SER A 81 -11.96 13.67 5.65
C SER A 81 -10.48 13.79 5.35
N ASP A 82 -9.70 12.76 5.70
CA ASP A 82 -8.26 12.72 5.53
C ASP A 82 -7.85 11.32 5.06
N VAL A 83 -6.87 11.25 4.18
CA VAL A 83 -6.25 9.98 3.75
C VAL A 83 -4.75 10.07 3.98
N ALA A 84 -4.21 9.10 4.72
CA ALA A 84 -2.78 8.92 4.89
C ALA A 84 -2.28 7.82 3.95
N ILE A 85 -1.26 8.16 3.18
CA ILE A 85 -0.58 7.24 2.28
C ILE A 85 0.53 6.53 3.05
N VAL A 86 0.54 5.20 3.00
CA VAL A 86 1.55 4.35 3.62
C VAL A 86 2.40 3.76 2.50
N GLN A 87 3.53 4.41 2.21
CA GLN A 87 4.52 3.84 1.30
C GLN A 87 5.12 2.57 1.92
N VAL A 88 5.04 1.46 1.19
CA VAL A 88 5.58 0.17 1.62
C VAL A 88 7.09 0.11 1.39
N GLY A 89 7.78 -0.26 2.46
CA GLY A 89 9.21 -0.52 2.50
C GLY A 89 10.10 0.71 2.65
N ASP A 90 11.31 0.48 3.14
CA ASP A 90 12.28 1.52 3.48
C ASP A 90 13.27 1.83 2.35
N GLU A 91 13.55 0.85 1.49
CA GLU A 91 14.55 0.92 0.41
C GLU A 91 14.40 2.16 -0.48
N LEU A 92 13.17 2.50 -0.89
CA LEU A 92 12.86 3.64 -1.74
C LEU A 92 12.16 4.77 -0.99
N GLN A 93 12.18 4.77 0.34
CA GLN A 93 11.40 5.72 1.14
C GLN A 93 11.88 7.16 0.93
N ASN A 94 13.20 7.39 0.84
CA ASN A 94 13.74 8.73 0.59
C ASN A 94 13.43 9.19 -0.84
N ASP A 95 13.70 8.35 -1.85
CA ASP A 95 13.36 8.64 -3.25
C ASP A 95 11.87 8.96 -3.42
N PHE A 96 10.98 8.21 -2.73
CA PHE A 96 9.56 8.49 -2.73
C PHE A 96 9.24 9.87 -2.15
N LEU A 97 9.82 10.20 -0.99
CA LEU A 97 9.58 11.49 -0.35
C LEU A 97 10.12 12.66 -1.18
N ASP A 98 11.29 12.49 -1.80
CA ASP A 98 11.99 13.54 -2.53
C ASP A 98 11.42 13.76 -3.95
N GLU A 99 10.98 12.69 -4.64
CA GLU A 99 10.59 12.76 -6.05
C GLU A 99 9.07 12.61 -6.28
N VAL A 100 8.35 11.91 -5.40
CA VAL A 100 7.02 11.37 -5.71
C VAL A 100 5.93 11.91 -4.80
N ALA A 101 6.23 12.11 -3.52
CA ALA A 101 5.24 12.47 -2.52
C ALA A 101 4.51 13.78 -2.88
N GLU A 102 5.23 14.82 -3.29
CA GLU A 102 4.60 16.10 -3.66
C GLU A 102 3.74 15.99 -4.95
N PRO A 103 4.23 15.44 -6.08
CA PRO A 103 3.39 15.20 -7.26
C PRO A 103 2.16 14.31 -6.98
N LEU A 104 2.31 13.29 -6.14
CA LEU A 104 1.21 12.42 -5.75
C LEU A 104 0.18 13.18 -4.91
N LEU A 105 0.62 13.98 -3.94
CA LEU A 105 -0.27 14.80 -3.11
C LEU A 105 -1.06 15.81 -3.94
N ASP A 106 -0.44 16.42 -4.96
CA ASP A 106 -1.12 17.36 -5.84
C ASP A 106 -2.24 16.67 -6.65
N LYS A 107 -1.98 15.47 -7.17
CA LYS A 107 -3.02 14.67 -7.85
C LYS A 107 -4.13 14.25 -6.89
N LEU A 108 -3.79 13.80 -5.69
CA LEU A 108 -4.77 13.37 -4.68
C LEU A 108 -5.68 14.52 -4.22
N ARG A 109 -5.15 15.74 -4.10
CA ARG A 109 -5.94 16.93 -3.74
C ARG A 109 -6.86 17.41 -4.86
N ALA A 110 -6.65 16.93 -6.09
CA ALA A 110 -7.47 17.24 -7.25
C ALA A 110 -8.61 16.23 -7.47
N LEU A 111 -8.68 15.15 -6.67
CA LEU A 111 -9.82 14.22 -6.60
C LEU A 111 -11.05 14.89 -5.95
#